data_AF-A0A838RB85-F1
#
_entry.id   AF-A0A838RB85-F1
#
_cell.length_a   1.000
_cell.length_b   1.000
_cell.length_c   1.000
_cell.angle_alpha   90.00
_cell.angle_beta   90.00
_cell.angle_gamma   90.00
#
_symmetry.space_group_name_H-M   'P 1'
#
loop_
_entity.id
_entity.type
_entity.pdbx_description
1 polymer ?
#
loop_
_entity_poly.entity_id
_entity_poly.type
_entity_poly.pdbx_seq_one_letter_code
_entity_poly.pdbx_strand_id
1 'polypeptide(L)'
;MGLSPTHSLVETPSRAYYRQAMEILSKAHVPFLVGGAFAFVHQAGIDRSTKDLDIFVRPRDVQRLLEACTAAGYQAELVFSHWLAKIRSPEGFIDVIFGSGNGVASVDDQWFEYATEQTVVGMTVNIAPAEESIWSKAFVMERERYDGADVAHIILAHGEHLDWQRLLDRFGPHWRVLLSHLILYGFIFPSARSRVPTWILDELLGRCSREMAASDAEEPVCNGTLLSWSQYLGDVLGGAFRDGRIRPHGNMTPEEVARWTSAEKR
;
A
#
# COMPACT_ATOMS: atom_id res chain seq x y z
N MET A 1 -18.37 -20.15 3.29
CA MET A 1 -17.95 -21.03 2.17
C MET A 1 -16.61 -20.50 1.71
N GLY A 2 -15.52 -21.18 2.05
CA GLY A 2 -14.19 -20.79 1.59
C GLY A 2 -14.09 -21.06 0.10
N LEU A 3 -13.93 -20.02 -0.71
CA LEU A 3 -13.42 -20.19 -2.06
C LEU A 3 -11.98 -20.64 -1.91
N SER A 4 -11.70 -21.92 -2.15
CA SER A 4 -10.32 -22.37 -2.32
C SER A 4 -9.74 -21.58 -3.49
N PRO A 5 -8.59 -20.90 -3.33
CA PRO A 5 -7.94 -20.27 -4.46
C PRO A 5 -7.53 -21.40 -5.42
N THR A 6 -8.18 -21.49 -6.57
CA THR A 6 -7.64 -22.23 -7.71
C THR A 6 -6.41 -21.48 -8.19
N HIS A 7 -5.27 -21.70 -7.53
CA HIS A 7 -4.00 -21.30 -8.10
C HIS A 7 -3.87 -22.02 -9.43
N SER A 8 -3.99 -21.29 -10.53
CA SER A 8 -3.57 -21.81 -11.83
C SER A 8 -2.10 -22.20 -11.70
N LEU A 9 -1.85 -23.52 -11.71
CA LEU A 9 -0.51 -24.12 -11.70
C LEU A 9 0.19 -23.96 -13.06
N VAL A 10 -0.43 -23.26 -14.02
CA VAL A 10 0.13 -23.05 -15.35
C VAL A 10 1.27 -22.04 -15.25
N GLU A 11 2.48 -22.50 -15.56
CA GLU A 11 3.66 -21.66 -15.68
C GLU A 11 3.52 -20.77 -16.93
N THR A 12 3.49 -19.46 -16.72
CA THR A 12 3.53 -18.46 -17.79
C THR A 12 4.93 -17.84 -17.87
N PRO A 13 5.33 -17.27 -19.02
CA PRO A 13 6.59 -16.54 -19.12
C PRO A 13 6.76 -15.46 -18.03
N SER A 14 5.68 -14.77 -17.68
CA SER A 14 5.65 -13.80 -16.58
C SER A 14 5.92 -14.43 -15.21
N ARG A 15 5.34 -15.61 -14.90
CA ARG A 15 5.58 -16.30 -13.61
C ARG A 15 7.02 -16.82 -13.49
N ALA A 16 7.59 -17.31 -14.60
CA ALA A 16 9.00 -17.70 -14.64
C ALA A 16 9.92 -16.50 -14.40
N TYR A 17 9.65 -15.37 -15.06
CA TYR A 17 10.34 -14.10 -14.84
C TYR A 17 10.26 -13.64 -13.38
N TYR A 18 9.08 -13.65 -12.77
CA TYR A 18 8.87 -13.30 -11.36
C TYR A 18 9.68 -14.17 -10.41
N ARG A 19 9.68 -15.50 -10.63
CA ARG A 19 10.47 -16.43 -9.82
C ARG A 19 11.97 -16.11 -9.94
N GLN A 20 12.49 -15.95 -11.16
CA GLN A 20 13.91 -15.66 -11.40
C GLN A 20 14.34 -14.36 -10.72
N ALA A 21 13.52 -13.30 -10.81
CA ALA A 21 13.81 -12.05 -10.14
C ALA A 21 13.89 -12.22 -8.62
N MET A 22 12.94 -12.90 -7.99
CA MET A 22 12.96 -13.17 -6.54
C MET A 22 14.14 -14.05 -6.11
N GLU A 23 14.55 -15.02 -6.94
CA GLU A 23 15.75 -15.83 -6.71
C GLU A 23 17.02 -14.98 -6.73
N ILE A 24 17.12 -14.00 -7.64
CA ILE A 24 18.24 -13.06 -7.70
C ILE A 24 18.33 -12.25 -6.42
N LEU A 25 17.22 -11.71 -5.94
CA LEU A 25 17.17 -10.96 -4.68
C LEU A 25 17.58 -11.82 -3.49
N SER A 26 17.12 -13.08 -3.46
CA SER A 26 17.45 -14.03 -2.39
C SER A 26 18.95 -14.39 -2.40
N LYS A 27 19.53 -14.69 -3.56
CA LYS A 27 20.97 -14.96 -3.71
C LYS A 27 21.82 -13.73 -3.34
N ALA A 28 21.33 -12.54 -3.66
CA ALA A 28 21.95 -11.28 -3.28
C ALA A 28 21.71 -10.91 -1.81
N HIS A 29 20.95 -11.71 -1.04
CA HIS A 29 20.55 -11.48 0.35
C HIS A 29 19.80 -10.15 0.59
N VAL A 30 19.08 -9.66 -0.43
CA VAL A 30 18.26 -8.45 -0.35
C VAL A 30 16.93 -8.83 0.31
N PRO A 31 16.57 -8.27 1.47
CA PRO A 31 15.27 -8.53 2.07
C PRO A 31 14.15 -7.89 1.23
N PHE A 32 13.15 -8.69 0.88
CA PHE A 32 11.95 -8.21 0.20
C PHE A 32 10.70 -8.94 0.72
N LEU A 33 9.55 -8.32 0.52
CA LEU A 33 8.23 -8.91 0.74
C LEU A 33 7.48 -8.93 -0.59
N VAL A 34 6.56 -9.87 -0.77
CA VAL A 34 5.58 -9.82 -1.87
C VAL A 34 4.31 -9.15 -1.36
N GLY A 35 3.82 -8.17 -2.11
CA GLY A 35 2.59 -7.44 -1.79
C GLY A 35 1.57 -7.50 -2.93
N GLY A 36 0.77 -6.45 -3.02
CA GLY A 36 -0.15 -6.24 -4.15
C GLY A 36 -1.17 -7.36 -4.34
N ALA A 37 -1.47 -7.67 -5.60
CA ALA A 37 -2.47 -8.69 -5.94
C ALA A 37 -2.07 -10.09 -5.43
N PHE A 38 -0.78 -10.45 -5.47
CA PHE A 38 -0.31 -11.74 -4.96
C PHE A 38 -0.56 -11.88 -3.46
N ALA A 39 -0.20 -10.88 -2.65
CA ALA A 39 -0.51 -10.87 -1.23
C ALA A 39 -2.03 -10.93 -0.97
N PHE A 40 -2.80 -10.18 -1.76
CA PHE A 40 -4.26 -10.15 -1.63
C PHE A 40 -4.92 -11.51 -1.89
N VAL A 41 -4.40 -12.33 -2.82
CA VAL A 41 -4.88 -13.71 -3.00
C VAL A 41 -4.70 -14.53 -1.73
N HIS A 42 -3.54 -14.42 -1.06
CA HIS A 42 -3.28 -15.15 0.19
C HIS A 42 -4.11 -14.61 1.37
N GLN A 43 -4.33 -13.29 1.42
CA GLN A 43 -5.07 -12.65 2.50
C GLN A 43 -6.59 -12.85 2.38
N ALA A 44 -7.16 -12.59 1.19
CA ALA A 44 -8.62 -12.58 0.99
C ALA A 44 -9.14 -13.79 0.22
N GLY A 45 -8.28 -14.64 -0.35
CA GLY A 45 -8.68 -15.77 -1.19
C GLY A 45 -9.26 -15.37 -2.56
N ILE A 46 -9.10 -14.10 -2.96
CA ILE A 46 -9.67 -13.54 -4.18
C ILE A 46 -8.56 -13.42 -5.22
N ASP A 47 -8.61 -14.27 -6.24
CA ASP A 47 -7.72 -14.16 -7.38
C ASP A 47 -8.11 -12.98 -8.26
N ARG A 48 -7.19 -12.02 -8.40
CA ARG A 48 -7.27 -10.97 -9.40
C ARG A 48 -6.13 -11.18 -10.37
N SER A 49 -6.50 -11.40 -11.64
CA SER A 49 -5.54 -11.39 -12.73
C SER A 49 -4.73 -10.09 -12.69
N THR A 50 -3.42 -10.20 -12.48
CA THR A 50 -2.50 -9.08 -12.37
C THR A 50 -1.39 -9.23 -13.39
N LYS A 51 -0.88 -8.11 -13.91
CA LYS A 51 0.15 -8.09 -14.96
C LYS A 51 1.55 -7.77 -14.42
N ASP A 52 1.63 -7.47 -13.13
CA ASP A 52 2.78 -7.08 -12.33
C ASP A 52 2.98 -7.99 -11.13
N LEU A 53 4.22 -8.05 -10.66
CA LEU A 53 4.56 -8.48 -9.31
C LEU A 53 4.93 -7.22 -8.50
N ASP A 54 4.29 -7.03 -7.36
CA ASP A 54 4.68 -6.00 -6.40
C ASP A 54 5.61 -6.59 -5.35
N ILE A 55 6.82 -6.05 -5.25
CA ILE A 55 7.75 -6.37 -4.17
C ILE A 55 7.99 -5.14 -3.29
N PHE A 56 7.99 -5.35 -1.99
CA PHE A 56 8.18 -4.31 -0.99
C PHE A 56 9.58 -4.44 -0.39
N VAL A 57 10.32 -3.35 -0.39
CA VAL A 57 11.67 -3.27 0.19
C VAL A 57 11.81 -2.03 1.04
N ARG A 58 12.73 -2.06 2.00
CA ARG A 58 13.05 -0.85 2.76
C ARG A 58 13.73 0.16 1.85
N PRO A 59 13.55 1.48 2.05
CA PRO A 59 14.26 2.49 1.29
C PRO A 59 15.78 2.29 1.26
N ARG A 60 16.37 1.81 2.37
CA ARG A 60 17.81 1.53 2.50
C ARG A 60 18.30 0.36 1.63
N ASP A 61 17.41 -0.54 1.21
CA ASP A 61 17.74 -1.74 0.44
C ASP A 61 17.54 -1.55 -1.08
N VAL A 62 16.90 -0.45 -1.51
CA VAL A 62 16.55 -0.18 -2.92
C VAL A 62 17.79 -0.17 -3.82
N GLN A 63 18.86 0.52 -3.43
CA GLN A 63 20.05 0.64 -4.26
C GLN A 63 20.71 -0.74 -4.51
N ARG A 64 20.82 -1.55 -3.45
CA ARG A 64 21.38 -2.90 -3.52
C ARG A 64 20.50 -3.83 -4.37
N LEU A 65 19.18 -3.67 -4.29
CA LEU A 65 18.23 -4.38 -5.15
C LEU A 65 18.46 -4.05 -6.63
N LEU A 66 18.54 -2.76 -6.97
CA LEU A 66 18.76 -2.30 -8.34
C LEU A 66 20.08 -2.85 -8.89
N GLU A 67 21.16 -2.77 -8.11
CA GLU A 67 22.48 -3.30 -8.47
C GLU A 67 22.45 -4.81 -8.72
N ALA A 68 21.78 -5.59 -7.86
CA ALA A 68 21.64 -7.04 -8.02
C ALA A 68 20.88 -7.39 -9.31
N CYS A 69 19.78 -6.69 -9.59
CA CYS A 69 18.99 -6.91 -10.80
C CYS A 69 19.76 -6.50 -12.07
N THR A 70 20.46 -5.36 -12.06
CA THR A 70 21.30 -4.93 -13.19
C THR A 70 22.46 -5.89 -13.44
N ALA A 71 23.12 -6.38 -12.39
CA ALA A 71 24.18 -7.38 -12.52
C ALA A 71 23.68 -8.71 -13.11
N ALA A 72 22.41 -9.03 -12.92
CA ALA A 72 21.74 -10.19 -13.53
C ALA A 72 21.22 -9.93 -14.96
N GLY A 73 21.43 -8.73 -15.51
CA GLY A 73 21.04 -8.36 -16.88
C GLY A 73 19.62 -7.80 -17.02
N TYR A 74 18.91 -7.53 -15.92
CA TYR A 74 17.60 -6.86 -15.98
C TYR A 74 17.73 -5.34 -16.11
N GLN A 75 16.76 -4.74 -16.80
CA GLN A 75 16.59 -3.29 -16.81
C GLN A 75 15.90 -2.86 -15.52
N ALA A 76 16.68 -2.36 -14.56
CA ALA A 76 16.19 -1.86 -13.29
C ALA A 76 16.35 -0.32 -13.24
N GLU A 77 15.29 0.40 -12.88
CA GLU A 77 15.29 1.86 -12.85
C GLU A 77 14.61 2.41 -11.60
N LEU A 78 15.16 3.49 -11.05
CA LEU A 78 14.49 4.28 -10.02
C LEU A 78 13.56 5.31 -10.68
N VAL A 79 12.25 5.09 -10.60
CA VAL A 79 11.24 5.93 -11.27
C VAL A 79 10.95 7.18 -10.43
N PHE A 80 10.66 6.96 -9.14
CA PHE A 80 10.38 8.00 -8.16
C PHE A 80 11.19 7.74 -6.90
N SER A 81 12.00 8.73 -6.51
CA SER A 81 12.97 8.60 -5.41
C SER A 81 12.34 8.31 -4.05
N HIS A 82 11.05 8.60 -3.87
CA HIS A 82 10.35 8.43 -2.59
C HIS A 82 9.57 7.13 -2.47
N TRP A 83 9.29 6.40 -3.56
CA TRP A 83 8.40 5.23 -3.46
C TRP A 83 8.57 4.11 -4.48
N LEU A 84 9.07 4.36 -5.70
CA LEU A 84 8.99 3.37 -6.79
C LEU A 84 10.29 3.23 -7.60
N ALA A 85 10.74 1.99 -7.68
CA ALA A 85 11.61 1.49 -8.74
C ALA A 85 10.86 0.45 -9.58
N LYS A 86 11.35 0.18 -10.80
CA LYS A 86 10.79 -0.84 -11.69
C LYS A 86 11.88 -1.76 -12.21
N ILE A 87 11.58 -3.05 -12.30
CA ILE A 87 12.39 -4.04 -13.01
C ILE A 87 11.58 -4.49 -14.23
N ARG A 88 12.14 -4.29 -15.43
CA ARG A 88 11.46 -4.56 -16.70
C ARG A 88 12.10 -5.74 -17.44
N SER A 89 11.22 -6.54 -18.05
CA SER A 89 11.56 -7.61 -19.00
C SER A 89 10.50 -7.64 -20.11
N PRO A 90 10.78 -8.19 -21.30
CA PRO A 90 9.76 -8.40 -22.34
C PRO A 90 8.54 -9.21 -21.85
N GLU A 91 8.72 -10.05 -20.83
CA GLU A 91 7.72 -10.95 -20.26
C GLU A 91 6.85 -10.32 -19.16
N GLY A 92 7.23 -9.14 -18.63
CA GLY A 92 6.49 -8.48 -17.55
C GLY A 92 7.26 -7.37 -16.84
N PHE A 93 6.64 -6.80 -15.80
CA PHE A 93 7.23 -5.75 -14.97
C PHE A 93 7.05 -6.09 -13.48
N ILE A 94 8.02 -5.68 -12.69
CA ILE A 94 8.01 -5.81 -11.23
C ILE A 94 8.10 -4.41 -10.65
N ASP A 95 7.14 -4.07 -9.81
CA ASP A 95 7.11 -2.80 -9.09
C ASP A 95 7.82 -3.00 -7.76
N VAL A 96 8.88 -2.21 -7.56
CA VAL A 96 9.72 -2.23 -6.36
C VAL A 96 9.28 -1.05 -5.51
N ILE A 97 8.46 -1.36 -4.51
CA ILE A 97 7.76 -0.40 -3.68
C ILE A 97 8.51 -0.24 -2.36
N PHE A 98 8.88 0.99 -2.01
CA PHE A 98 9.52 1.31 -0.74
C PHE A 98 8.83 2.46 0.01
N GLY A 99 7.69 2.89 -0.52
CA GLY A 99 6.72 3.78 0.08
C GLY A 99 5.43 3.78 -0.73
N SER A 100 4.37 4.44 -0.27
CA SER A 100 3.25 4.80 -1.14
C SER A 100 3.54 6.08 -1.90
N GLY A 101 2.94 6.25 -3.09
CA GLY A 101 3.15 7.44 -3.93
C GLY A 101 2.84 8.75 -3.22
N ASN A 102 1.85 8.76 -2.33
CA ASN A 102 1.47 9.90 -1.48
C ASN A 102 2.41 10.16 -0.29
N GLY A 103 3.45 9.34 -0.10
CA GLY A 103 4.44 9.47 0.97
C GLY A 103 4.00 8.97 2.35
N VAL A 104 2.80 8.42 2.51
CA VAL A 104 2.29 7.97 3.82
C VAL A 104 2.91 6.65 4.27
N ALA A 105 2.78 5.60 3.46
CA ALA A 105 3.10 4.22 3.83
C ALA A 105 4.53 3.84 3.46
N SER A 106 5.52 4.43 4.14
CA SER A 106 6.93 4.03 3.98
C SER A 106 7.16 2.60 4.47
N VAL A 107 8.00 1.84 3.75
CA VAL A 107 8.30 0.45 4.09
C VAL A 107 9.41 0.42 5.15
N ASP A 108 9.00 0.22 6.41
CA ASP A 108 9.87 0.16 7.57
C ASP A 108 10.13 -1.28 8.08
N ASP A 109 10.82 -1.40 9.21
CA ASP A 109 11.18 -2.69 9.80
C ASP A 109 9.97 -3.53 10.25
N GLN A 110 8.86 -2.88 10.65
CA GLN A 110 7.66 -3.57 11.10
C GLN A 110 6.95 -4.31 9.95
N TRP A 111 7.06 -3.84 8.70
CA TRP A 111 6.57 -4.62 7.54
C TRP A 111 7.19 -6.02 7.48
N PHE A 112 8.46 -6.14 7.85
CA PHE A 112 9.20 -7.40 7.82
C PHE A 112 9.02 -8.21 9.10
N GLU A 113 8.92 -7.55 10.25
CA GLU A 113 8.71 -8.20 11.54
C GLU A 113 7.40 -9.01 11.58
N TYR A 114 6.34 -8.47 10.97
CA TYR A 114 5.01 -9.10 10.95
C TYR A 114 4.70 -9.83 9.65
N ALA A 115 5.67 -10.00 8.77
CA ALA A 115 5.48 -10.70 7.51
C ALA A 115 5.17 -12.19 7.75
N THR A 116 4.39 -12.78 6.86
CA THR A 116 4.05 -14.20 6.92
C THR A 116 4.62 -14.94 5.73
N GLU A 117 5.18 -16.13 5.96
CA GLU A 117 5.74 -16.95 4.90
C GLU A 117 4.62 -17.62 4.09
N GLN A 118 4.68 -17.52 2.76
CA GLN A 118 3.76 -18.19 1.83
C GLN A 118 4.50 -18.66 0.57
N THR A 119 3.84 -19.52 -0.21
CA THR A 119 4.36 -19.95 -1.51
C THR A 119 3.78 -19.06 -2.61
N VAL A 120 4.64 -18.28 -3.27
CA VAL A 120 4.29 -17.44 -4.42
C VAL A 120 5.09 -17.90 -5.63
N VAL A 121 4.40 -18.17 -6.75
CA VAL A 121 4.98 -18.65 -8.01
C VAL A 121 5.99 -19.82 -7.86
N GLY A 122 5.79 -20.68 -6.85
CA GLY A 122 6.64 -21.84 -6.57
C GLY A 122 7.85 -21.55 -5.67
N MET A 123 7.92 -20.36 -5.07
CA MET A 123 8.98 -19.96 -4.15
C MET A 123 8.39 -19.59 -2.79
N THR A 124 9.04 -20.05 -1.72
CA THR A 124 8.74 -19.64 -0.35
C THR A 124 9.25 -18.23 -0.13
N VAL A 125 8.36 -17.29 0.13
CA VAL A 125 8.64 -15.86 0.30
C VAL A 125 7.81 -15.26 1.43
N ASN A 126 8.24 -14.12 1.95
CA ASN A 126 7.49 -13.36 2.93
C ASN A 126 6.45 -12.47 2.25
N ILE A 127 5.22 -12.46 2.76
CA ILE A 127 4.10 -11.64 2.30
C ILE A 127 3.97 -10.39 3.19
N ALA A 128 3.67 -9.26 2.57
CA ALA A 128 3.34 -8.03 3.29
C ALA A 128 2.18 -8.27 4.28
N PRO A 129 2.28 -7.79 5.54
CA PRO A 129 1.26 -8.07 6.54
C PRO A 129 -0.10 -7.43 6.20
N ALA A 130 -1.17 -7.96 6.78
CA ALA A 130 -2.54 -7.53 6.49
C ALA A 130 -2.79 -6.09 6.95
N GLU A 131 -2.26 -5.68 8.10
CA GLU A 131 -2.38 -4.33 8.64
C GLU A 131 -1.72 -3.29 7.72
N GLU A 132 -0.50 -3.55 7.27
CA GLU A 132 0.24 -2.70 6.32
C GLU A 132 -0.43 -2.67 4.93
N SER A 133 -1.01 -3.80 4.51
CA SER A 133 -1.80 -3.89 3.29
C SER A 133 -3.08 -3.04 3.38
N ILE A 134 -3.80 -3.09 4.51
CA ILE A 134 -4.95 -2.20 4.78
C ILE A 134 -4.50 -0.75 4.78
N TRP A 135 -3.44 -0.42 5.53
CA TRP A 135 -2.95 0.94 5.69
C TRP A 135 -2.57 1.58 4.36
N SER A 136 -1.75 0.91 3.55
CA SER A 136 -1.33 1.43 2.25
C SER A 136 -2.50 1.56 1.26
N LYS A 137 -3.39 0.57 1.19
CA LYS A 137 -4.54 0.57 0.27
C LYS A 137 -5.65 1.55 0.65
N ALA A 138 -5.79 1.85 1.94
CA ALA A 138 -6.85 2.74 2.42
C ALA A 138 -6.76 4.17 1.86
N PHE A 139 -5.57 4.60 1.44
CA PHE A 139 -5.37 5.92 0.83
C PHE A 139 -5.53 5.92 -0.70
N VAL A 140 -5.76 4.77 -1.35
CA VAL A 140 -5.94 4.72 -2.80
C VAL A 140 -7.40 5.00 -3.13
N MET A 141 -7.72 6.27 -3.43
CA MET A 141 -9.07 6.76 -3.73
C MET A 141 -9.09 7.68 -4.98
N GLU A 142 -8.29 7.33 -5.99
CA GLU A 142 -8.28 8.00 -7.29
C GLU A 142 -9.59 7.76 -8.06
N ARG A 143 -9.83 8.58 -9.09
CA ARG A 143 -11.05 8.48 -9.92
C ARG A 143 -11.13 7.14 -10.64
N GLU A 144 -10.00 6.69 -11.17
CA GLU A 144 -9.83 5.48 -11.96
C GLU A 144 -9.41 4.27 -11.12
N ARG A 145 -9.03 4.49 -9.85
CA ARG A 145 -8.58 3.43 -8.96
C ARG A 145 -8.97 3.69 -7.51
N TYR A 146 -9.78 2.78 -6.96
CA TYR A 146 -10.17 2.76 -5.55
C TYR A 146 -9.94 1.37 -4.96
N ASP A 147 -9.07 1.26 -3.95
CA ASP A 147 -8.73 -0.03 -3.32
C ASP A 147 -9.57 -0.30 -2.05
N GLY A 148 -10.62 0.47 -1.74
CA GLY A 148 -11.42 0.25 -0.52
C GLY A 148 -12.17 -1.08 -0.48
N ALA A 149 -12.48 -1.68 -1.63
CA ALA A 149 -12.98 -3.05 -1.68
C ALA A 149 -11.93 -4.04 -1.13
N ASP A 150 -10.65 -3.85 -1.43
CA ASP A 150 -9.58 -4.72 -0.93
C ASP A 150 -9.46 -4.59 0.58
N VAL A 151 -9.49 -3.35 1.09
CA VAL A 151 -9.51 -3.07 2.53
C VAL A 151 -10.65 -3.82 3.23
N ALA A 152 -11.88 -3.72 2.70
CA ALA A 152 -13.04 -4.39 3.28
C ALA A 152 -12.90 -5.93 3.26
N HIS A 153 -12.33 -6.51 2.22
CA HIS A 153 -12.12 -7.96 2.14
C HIS A 153 -10.99 -8.45 3.04
N ILE A 154 -9.91 -7.67 3.23
CA ILE A 154 -8.87 -8.01 4.20
C ILE A 154 -9.44 -7.95 5.63
N ILE A 155 -10.22 -6.92 5.96
CA ILE A 155 -10.92 -6.84 7.27
C ILE A 155 -11.89 -8.02 7.42
N LEU A 156 -12.63 -8.37 6.36
CA LEU A 156 -13.47 -9.56 6.40
C LEU A 156 -12.63 -10.79 6.71
N ALA A 157 -11.54 -11.05 6.00
CA ALA A 157 -10.74 -12.25 6.19
C ALA A 157 -10.02 -12.31 7.55
N HIS A 158 -9.49 -11.18 8.03
CA HIS A 158 -8.54 -11.15 9.15
C HIS A 158 -9.00 -10.37 10.38
N GLY A 159 -10.16 -9.71 10.37
CA GLY A 159 -10.54 -8.73 11.41
C GLY A 159 -10.42 -9.24 12.86
N GLU A 160 -10.71 -10.51 13.12
CA GLU A 160 -10.60 -11.12 14.46
C GLU A 160 -9.14 -11.36 14.91
N HIS A 161 -8.18 -11.27 13.99
CA HIS A 161 -6.76 -11.56 14.20
C HIS A 161 -5.85 -10.36 13.95
N LEU A 162 -6.38 -9.26 13.40
CA LEU A 162 -5.60 -8.03 13.22
C LEU A 162 -5.16 -7.46 14.57
N ASP A 163 -3.94 -6.96 14.61
CA ASP A 163 -3.51 -6.05 15.67
C ASP A 163 -4.10 -4.66 15.41
N TRP A 164 -5.29 -4.42 15.97
CA TRP A 164 -6.02 -3.17 15.80
C TRP A 164 -5.32 -1.95 16.41
N GLN A 165 -4.51 -2.14 17.46
CA GLN A 165 -3.73 -1.04 18.02
C GLN A 165 -2.61 -0.67 17.07
N ARG A 166 -1.85 -1.65 16.55
CA ARG A 166 -0.83 -1.41 15.53
C ARG A 166 -1.42 -0.75 14.29
N LEU A 167 -2.57 -1.23 13.82
CA LEU A 167 -3.25 -0.63 12.67
C LEU A 167 -3.63 0.82 12.94
N LEU A 168 -4.21 1.14 14.10
CA LEU A 168 -4.50 2.52 14.49
C LEU A 168 -3.24 3.38 14.52
N ASP A 169 -2.15 2.85 15.06
CA ASP A 169 -0.86 3.55 15.14
C ASP A 169 -0.27 3.80 13.74
N ARG A 170 -0.44 2.88 12.78
CA ARG A 170 -0.07 3.09 11.36
C ARG A 170 -0.79 4.27 10.73
N PHE A 171 -2.09 4.43 11.01
CA PHE A 171 -2.85 5.58 10.51
C PHE A 171 -2.49 6.88 11.23
N GLY A 172 -2.12 6.82 12.51
CA GLY A 172 -1.65 7.96 13.30
C GLY A 172 -2.58 9.18 13.18
N PRO A 173 -2.09 10.35 12.68
CA PRO A 173 -2.91 11.55 12.51
C PRO A 173 -4.01 11.39 11.46
N HIS A 174 -3.91 10.41 10.55
CA HIS A 174 -4.86 10.15 9.48
C HIS A 174 -5.94 9.13 9.88
N TRP A 175 -6.21 8.98 11.18
CA TRP A 175 -7.21 8.07 11.73
C TRP A 175 -8.63 8.24 11.13
N ARG A 176 -8.95 9.42 10.58
CA ARG A 176 -10.21 9.67 9.84
C ARG A 176 -10.37 8.74 8.63
N VAL A 177 -9.26 8.40 7.95
CA VAL A 177 -9.26 7.48 6.81
C VAL A 177 -9.56 6.06 7.28
N LEU A 178 -9.00 5.62 8.41
CA LEU A 178 -9.36 4.33 9.00
C LEU A 178 -10.85 4.29 9.36
N LEU A 179 -11.34 5.32 10.06
CA LEU A 179 -12.75 5.42 10.46
C LEU A 179 -13.70 5.33 9.27
N SER A 180 -13.40 6.01 8.15
CA SER A 180 -14.26 5.98 6.97
C SER A 180 -14.39 4.58 6.38
N HIS A 181 -13.29 3.82 6.31
CA HIS A 181 -13.30 2.43 5.86
C HIS A 181 -14.01 1.50 6.85
N LEU A 182 -13.91 1.74 8.16
CA LEU A 182 -14.64 0.93 9.16
C LEU A 182 -16.16 1.17 9.12
N ILE A 183 -16.58 2.42 8.93
CA ILE A 183 -18.00 2.75 8.71
C ILE A 183 -18.50 2.04 7.45
N LEU A 184 -17.76 2.16 6.35
CA LEU A 184 -18.12 1.54 5.08
C LEU A 184 -18.12 0.02 5.16
N TYR A 185 -17.17 -0.60 5.88
CA TYR A 185 -17.14 -2.04 6.13
C TYR A 185 -18.43 -2.53 6.80
N GLY A 186 -18.92 -1.81 7.82
CA GLY A 186 -20.19 -2.15 8.48
C GLY A 186 -21.41 -2.09 7.56
N PHE A 187 -21.38 -1.22 6.54
CA PHE A 187 -22.38 -1.17 5.48
C PHE A 187 -22.24 -2.31 4.47
N ILE A 188 -21.00 -2.63 4.05
CA ILE A 188 -20.72 -3.69 3.06
C ILE A 188 -21.03 -5.08 3.64
N PHE A 189 -20.63 -5.34 4.88
CA PHE A 189 -20.77 -6.65 5.54
C PHE A 189 -21.51 -6.55 6.88
N PRO A 190 -22.81 -6.19 6.89
CA PRO A 190 -23.55 -5.93 8.13
C PRO A 190 -23.63 -7.16 9.05
N SER A 191 -23.64 -8.37 8.49
CA SER A 191 -23.64 -9.64 9.23
C SER A 191 -22.26 -10.07 9.76
N ALA A 192 -21.18 -9.40 9.33
CA ALA A 192 -19.81 -9.65 9.78
C ALA A 192 -19.21 -8.46 10.55
N ARG A 193 -20.01 -7.45 10.89
CA ARG A 193 -19.56 -6.22 11.58
C ARG A 193 -18.75 -6.51 12.85
N SER A 194 -19.05 -7.60 13.55
CA SER A 194 -18.41 -8.00 14.81
C SER A 194 -16.95 -8.44 14.65
N ARG A 195 -16.46 -8.61 13.41
CA ARG A 195 -15.03 -8.85 13.14
C ARG A 195 -14.19 -7.60 13.41
N VAL A 196 -14.80 -6.43 13.49
CA VAL A 196 -14.15 -5.20 13.97
C VAL A 196 -14.51 -5.04 15.46
N PRO A 197 -13.51 -4.97 16.36
CA PRO A 197 -13.76 -4.73 17.78
C PRO A 197 -14.52 -3.42 18.01
N THR A 198 -15.44 -3.40 18.97
CA THR A 198 -16.23 -2.19 19.24
C THR A 198 -15.36 -1.03 19.72
N TRP A 199 -14.32 -1.33 20.51
CA TRP A 199 -13.46 -0.30 21.11
C TRP A 199 -12.78 0.60 20.07
N ILE A 200 -12.40 0.07 18.90
CA ILE A 200 -11.70 0.88 17.88
C ILE A 200 -12.67 1.86 17.21
N LEU A 201 -13.92 1.43 16.97
CA LEU A 201 -14.97 2.32 16.48
C LEU A 201 -15.34 3.37 17.52
N ASP A 202 -15.51 2.98 18.78
CA ASP A 202 -15.83 3.91 19.87
C ASP A 202 -14.73 4.97 20.06
N GLU A 203 -13.46 4.56 20.01
CA GLU A 203 -12.31 5.47 20.09
C GLU A 203 -12.29 6.47 18.93
N LEU A 204 -12.43 5.99 17.68
CA LEU A 204 -12.37 6.84 16.49
C LEU A 204 -13.58 7.79 16.37
N LEU A 205 -14.79 7.32 16.70
CA LEU A 205 -15.99 8.16 16.76
C LEU A 205 -15.88 9.19 17.88
N GLY A 206 -15.27 8.82 19.02
CA GLY A 206 -14.96 9.72 20.11
C GLY A 206 -13.97 10.81 19.70
N ARG A 207 -12.91 10.48 18.96
CA ARG A 207 -11.97 11.47 18.38
C ARG A 207 -12.70 12.45 17.45
N CYS A 208 -13.52 11.93 16.54
CA CYS A 208 -14.31 12.74 15.61
C CYS A 208 -15.23 13.71 16.34
N SER A 209 -15.93 13.23 17.37
CA SER A 209 -16.84 14.06 18.17
C SER A 209 -16.11 15.18 18.92
N ARG A 210 -14.92 14.90 19.48
CA ARG A 210 -14.09 15.92 20.14
C ARG A 210 -13.55 16.95 19.16
N GLU A 211 -13.10 16.52 17.99
CA GLU A 211 -12.59 17.41 16.94
C GLU A 211 -13.69 18.30 16.36
N MET A 212 -14.91 17.77 16.15
CA MET A 212 -16.06 18.55 15.68
C MET A 212 -16.52 19.61 16.70
N ALA A 213 -16.19 19.45 17.97
CA ALA A 213 -16.46 20.45 19.01
C ALA A 213 -15.39 21.55 19.08
N ALA A 214 -14.24 21.34 18.43
CA ALA A 214 -13.17 22.34 18.33
C ALA A 214 -13.41 23.29 17.15
N SER A 215 -12.68 24.40 17.12
CA SER A 215 -12.62 25.27 15.95
C SER A 215 -11.84 24.61 14.81
N ASP A 216 -12.08 25.06 13.59
CA ASP A 216 -11.34 24.61 12.41
C ASP A 216 -9.82 24.82 12.58
N ALA A 217 -9.05 24.01 11.88
CA ALA A 217 -7.60 24.15 11.87
C ALA A 217 -7.19 25.54 11.34
N GLU A 218 -6.23 26.18 12.01
CA GLU A 218 -5.75 27.52 11.63
C GLU A 218 -5.04 27.51 10.26
N GLU A 219 -4.34 26.41 9.95
CA GLU A 219 -3.63 26.27 8.69
C GLU A 219 -4.51 25.64 7.60
N PRO A 220 -4.67 26.29 6.43
CA PRO A 220 -5.46 25.76 5.34
C PRO A 220 -4.68 24.65 4.64
N VAL A 221 -4.83 23.39 5.08
CA VAL A 221 -4.18 22.22 4.48
C VAL A 221 -5.20 21.37 3.74
N CYS A 222 -4.89 20.98 2.51
CA CYS A 222 -5.66 20.01 1.75
C CYS A 222 -5.01 18.63 1.86
N ASN A 223 -5.59 17.77 2.69
CA ASN A 223 -5.21 16.35 2.80
C ASN A 223 -5.79 15.48 1.67
N GLY A 224 -6.63 16.06 0.79
CA GLY A 224 -7.22 15.34 -0.33
C GLY A 224 -6.18 14.78 -1.30
N THR A 225 -5.02 15.44 -1.42
CA THR A 225 -3.88 14.97 -2.22
C THR A 225 -3.23 13.69 -1.68
N LEU A 226 -3.49 13.32 -0.42
CA LEU A 226 -3.11 12.01 0.12
C LEU A 226 -4.03 10.88 -0.37
N LEU A 227 -5.26 11.21 -0.81
CA LEU A 227 -6.28 10.24 -1.23
C LEU A 227 -6.40 10.14 -2.75
N SER A 228 -6.36 11.31 -3.41
CA SER A 228 -6.36 11.44 -4.86
C SER A 228 -5.57 12.68 -5.26
N TRP A 229 -4.42 12.50 -5.88
CA TRP A 229 -3.62 13.64 -6.30
C TRP A 229 -4.33 14.45 -7.39
N SER A 230 -4.83 13.77 -8.41
CA SER A 230 -5.35 14.41 -9.62
C SER A 230 -6.60 15.25 -9.34
N GLN A 231 -7.47 14.77 -8.44
CA GLN A 231 -8.75 15.39 -8.16
C GLN A 231 -8.65 16.59 -7.23
N TYR A 232 -7.64 16.64 -6.35
CA TYR A 232 -7.42 17.74 -5.39
C TYR A 232 -6.27 18.68 -5.80
N LEU A 233 -5.67 18.46 -6.98
CA LEU A 233 -4.59 19.32 -7.50
C LEU A 233 -5.05 20.77 -7.67
N GLY A 234 -6.31 21.00 -8.04
CA GLY A 234 -6.89 22.34 -8.18
C GLY A 234 -6.90 23.14 -6.88
N ASP A 235 -7.17 22.48 -5.75
CA ASP A 235 -7.27 23.11 -4.43
C ASP A 235 -5.91 23.61 -3.93
N VAL A 236 -4.82 22.93 -4.32
CA VAL A 236 -3.46 23.26 -3.89
C VAL A 236 -2.71 24.18 -4.86
N LEU A 237 -2.94 24.07 -6.19
CA LEU A 237 -2.24 24.89 -7.18
C LEU A 237 -2.59 26.38 -7.09
N GLY A 238 -3.81 26.71 -6.65
CA GLY A 238 -4.24 28.10 -6.46
C GLY A 238 -3.67 28.76 -5.20
N GLY A 239 -2.97 28.02 -4.34
CA GLY A 239 -2.41 28.52 -3.08
C GLY A 239 -3.44 28.75 -1.97
N ALA A 240 -4.71 28.42 -2.19
CA ALA A 240 -5.76 28.49 -1.18
C ALA A 240 -5.52 27.48 -0.05
N PHE A 241 -4.99 26.30 -0.40
CA PHE A 241 -4.59 25.27 0.55
C PHE A 241 -3.14 24.83 0.34
N ARG A 242 -2.44 24.51 1.42
CA ARG A 242 -1.16 23.80 1.42
C ARG A 242 -1.38 22.33 1.07
N ASP A 243 -0.46 21.74 0.32
CA ASP A 243 -0.51 20.31 -0.03
C ASP A 243 -0.15 19.45 1.19
N GLY A 244 -1.08 18.60 1.64
CA GLY A 244 -0.90 17.74 2.81
C GLY A 244 0.22 16.70 2.67
N ARG A 245 0.74 16.45 1.47
CA ARG A 245 1.89 15.55 1.25
C ARG A 245 3.23 16.19 1.60
N ILE A 246 3.33 17.51 1.55
CA ILE A 246 4.60 18.24 1.68
C ILE A 246 4.91 18.50 3.16
N ARG A 247 6.19 18.39 3.54
CA ARG A 247 6.66 18.77 4.88
C ARG A 247 6.30 20.23 5.22
N PRO A 248 5.89 20.54 6.47
CA PRO A 248 5.90 19.68 7.66
C PRO A 248 4.66 18.80 7.83
N HIS A 249 3.64 18.88 6.95
CA HIS A 249 2.37 18.16 7.12
C HIS A 249 2.44 16.70 6.67
N GLY A 250 3.20 16.44 5.60
CA GLY A 250 3.45 15.11 5.08
C GLY A 250 4.95 14.79 5.02
N ASN A 251 5.28 13.71 4.32
CA ASN A 251 6.63 13.16 4.31
C ASN A 251 7.47 13.58 3.10
N MET A 252 6.85 14.19 2.09
CA MET A 252 7.47 14.50 0.80
C MET A 252 8.10 15.90 0.78
N THR A 253 9.11 16.05 -0.07
CA THR A 253 9.67 17.34 -0.47
C THR A 253 8.83 17.98 -1.59
N PRO A 254 8.88 19.32 -1.74
CA PRO A 254 8.27 20.00 -2.89
C PRO A 254 8.75 19.44 -4.24
N GLU A 255 10.03 19.08 -4.34
CA GLU A 255 10.66 18.54 -5.55
C GLU A 255 10.10 17.16 -5.92
N GLU A 256 9.90 16.27 -4.94
CA GLU A 256 9.28 14.96 -5.15
C GLU A 256 7.84 15.10 -5.64
N VAL A 257 7.07 16.01 -5.03
CA VAL A 257 5.70 16.30 -5.48
C VAL A 257 5.68 16.86 -6.90
N ALA A 258 6.59 17.79 -7.23
CA ALA A 258 6.67 18.38 -8.57
C ALA A 258 7.05 17.35 -9.65
N ARG A 259 8.00 16.45 -9.33
CA ARG A 259 8.40 15.34 -10.22
C ARG A 259 7.25 14.38 -10.48
N TRP A 260 6.50 14.01 -9.44
CA TRP A 260 5.33 13.14 -9.59
C TRP A 260 4.24 13.82 -10.43
N THR A 261 3.91 15.08 -10.12
CA THR A 261 2.94 15.91 -10.85
C THR A 261 3.28 16.05 -12.33
N SER A 262 4.57 16.13 -12.68
CA SER A 262 5.04 16.24 -14.07
C SER A 262 4.98 14.92 -14.84
N ALA A 263 5.09 13.79 -14.14
CA ALA A 263 5.07 12.47 -14.74
C ALA A 263 3.66 12.02 -15.14
N GLU A 264 2.63 12.36 -14.34
CA GLU A 264 1.24 12.01 -14.65
C GLU A 264 0.57 12.87 -15.74
N LYS A 265 1.19 14.00 -16.10
CA LYS A 265 0.74 14.82 -17.24
C LYS A 265 1.23 14.30 -18.60
N ARG A 266 2.02 13.23 -18.63
CA ARG A 266 2.55 12.60 -19.87
C ARG A 266 1.74 11.37 -20.22
#